data_AF-A0A972U0F3-F1
#
_entry.id   AF-A0A972U0F3-F1
#
_cell.length_a   1.000
_cell.length_b   1.000
_cell.length_c   1.000
_cell.angle_alpha   90.00
_cell.angle_beta   90.00
_cell.angle_gamma   90.00
#
_symmetry.space_group_name_H-M   'P 1'
#
loop_
_entity.id
_entity.type
_entity.pdbx_description
1 polymer ?
#
loop_
_entity_poly.entity_id
_entity_poly.type
_entity_poly.pdbx_seq_one_letter_code
_entity_poly.pdbx_strand_id
1 'polypeptide(L)' 'QMLVAVHPEYLDAALNRMGELHGDIEGYFRRGLGLSDNDLAKLSARLLE' A
#
# COMPACT_ATOMS: atom_id res chain seq x y z
N GLN A 1 -0.43 -13.55 -27.32
CA GLN A 1 -1.73 -13.50 -26.61
C GLN A 1 -1.59 -12.45 -25.51
N MET A 2 -2.44 -11.42 -25.48
CA MET A 2 -2.22 -10.23 -24.64
C MET A 2 -2.69 -10.51 -23.19
N LEU A 3 -1.76 -10.55 -22.23
CA LEU A 3 -1.99 -10.69 -20.78
C LEU A 3 -2.52 -9.38 -20.16
N VAL A 4 -3.66 -8.86 -20.62
CA VAL A 4 -4.24 -7.60 -20.09
C VAL A 4 -5.36 -7.88 -19.07
N ALA A 5 -5.31 -9.04 -18.41
CA ALA A 5 -6.27 -9.41 -17.39
C ALA A 5 -5.71 -9.11 -16.00
N VAL A 6 -6.52 -8.49 -15.15
CA VAL A 6 -6.25 -8.38 -13.71
C VAL A 6 -6.89 -9.56 -13.00
N HIS A 7 -6.14 -10.13 -12.06
CA HIS A 7 -6.53 -11.29 -11.28
C HIS A 7 -6.33 -10.95 -9.78
N PRO A 8 -7.30 -11.27 -8.90
CA PRO A 8 -7.20 -10.98 -7.47
C PRO A 8 -5.89 -11.48 -6.84
N GLU A 9 -5.39 -12.61 -7.31
CA GLU A 9 -4.17 -13.26 -6.85
C GLU A 9 -2.92 -12.38 -7.05
N TYR A 10 -2.95 -11.44 -8.02
CA TYR A 10 -1.86 -10.49 -8.24
C TYR A 10 -1.81 -9.43 -7.15
N LEU A 11 -2.98 -8.98 -6.68
CA LEU A 11 -3.08 -8.07 -5.55
C LEU A 11 -2.67 -8.77 -4.26
N ASP A 12 -3.12 -10.01 -4.06
CA ASP A 12 -2.75 -10.81 -2.88
C ASP A 12 -1.23 -11.02 -2.81
N ALA A 13 -0.60 -11.36 -3.94
CA ALA A 13 0.85 -11.50 -4.00
C ALA A 13 1.58 -10.18 -3.64
N ALA A 14 1.10 -9.04 -4.12
CA ALA A 14 1.67 -7.74 -3.79
C ALA A 14 1.49 -7.38 -2.31
N LEU A 15 0.31 -7.64 -1.74
CA LEU A 15 0.03 -7.37 -0.32
C LEU A 15 0.83 -8.30 0.61
N ASN A 16 0.97 -9.58 0.26
CA ASN A 16 1.82 -10.51 0.98
C ASN A 16 3.28 -10.04 0.97
N ARG A 17 3.79 -9.65 -0.21
CA ARG A 17 5.15 -9.14 -0.34
C ARG A 17 5.38 -7.85 0.44
N MET A 18 4.39 -6.96 0.46
CA MET A 18 4.42 -5.75 1.29
C MET A 18 4.48 -6.13 2.78
N GLY A 19 3.68 -7.08 3.24
CA GLY A 19 3.70 -7.58 4.62
C GLY A 19 5.05 -8.20 5.01
N GLU A 20 5.67 -8.99 4.13
CA GLU A 20 7.00 -9.55 4.37
C GLU A 20 8.08 -8.47 4.54
N LEU A 21 8.04 -7.42 3.73
CA LEU A 21 9.06 -6.37 3.71
C LEU A 21 8.84 -5.29 4.76
N HIS A 22 7.58 -5.00 5.06
CA HIS A 22 7.20 -3.82 5.84
C HIS A 22 6.28 -4.15 7.02
N GLY A 23 5.94 -5.41 7.27
CA GLY A 23 5.07 -5.88 8.36
C GLY A 23 3.59 -5.77 8.00
N ASP A 24 3.14 -4.55 7.72
CA ASP A 24 1.75 -4.23 7.39
C ASP A 24 1.68 -2.97 6.51
N ILE A 25 0.44 -2.54 6.21
CA ILE A 25 0.19 -1.36 5.38
C ILE A 25 0.69 -0.06 6.04
N GLU A 26 0.59 0.07 7.37
CA GLU A 26 1.09 1.25 8.09
C GLU A 26 2.63 1.31 8.02
N GLY A 27 3.28 0.17 8.23
CA GLY A 27 4.72 0.00 8.08
C GLY A 27 5.19 0.30 6.67
N TYR A 28 4.42 -0.08 5.65
CA TYR A 28 4.73 0.28 4.26
C TYR A 28 4.66 1.79 4.04
N PHE A 29 3.62 2.47 4.53
CA PHE A 29 3.52 3.92 4.40
C PHE A 29 4.67 4.66 5.10
N ARG A 30 5.01 4.26 6.33
CA ARG A 30 6.06 4.94 7.11
C ARG A 30 7.46 4.56 6.65
N ARG A 31 7.78 3.26 6.59
CA ARG A 31 9.14 2.77 6.33
C ARG A 31 9.41 2.52 4.85
N GLY A 32 8.41 2.11 4.09
CA GLY A 32 8.53 1.87 2.65
C GLY A 32 8.48 3.16 1.83
N LEU A 33 7.49 4.00 2.09
CA LEU A 33 7.27 5.26 1.37
C LEU A 33 7.86 6.49 2.06
N GLY A 34 8.28 6.38 3.32
CA GLY A 34 8.87 7.50 4.06
C GLY A 34 7.85 8.57 4.48
N LEU A 35 6.56 8.23 4.55
CA LEU A 35 5.52 9.20 4.89
C LEU A 35 5.57 9.53 6.39
N SER A 36 5.54 10.82 6.69
CA SER A 36 5.42 11.30 8.05
C SER A 36 3.97 11.22 8.57
N ASP A 37 3.79 11.35 9.88
CA ASP A 37 2.46 11.47 10.49
C ASP A 37 1.66 12.64 9.89
N ASN A 38 2.34 13.74 9.58
CA ASN A 38 1.71 14.90 8.97
C ASN A 38 1.20 14.61 7.55
N ASP A 39 1.94 13.80 6.77
CA ASP A 39 1.52 13.42 5.42
C ASP A 39 0.31 12.49 5.48
N LEU A 40 0.33 11.52 6.40
CA LEU A 40 -0.79 10.60 6.62
C LEU A 40 -2.05 11.33 7.10
N ALA A 41 -1.90 12.28 8.02
CA ALA A 41 -3.01 13.10 8.50
C ALA A 41 -3.64 13.93 7.36
N LYS A 42 -2.81 14.59 6.54
CA LYS A 42 -3.29 15.35 5.37
C LYS A 42 -3.97 14.46 4.33
N LEU A 43 -3.45 13.25 4.12
CA LEU A 43 -4.05 12.29 3.21
C LEU A 43 -5.42 11.82 3.72
N SER A 44 -5.53 11.53 5.01
CA SER A 44 -6.79 11.15 5.67
C SER A 44 -7.84 12.25 5.54
N ALA A 45 -7.49 13.49 5.89
CA ALA A 45 -8.39 14.65 5.79
C ALA A 45 -8.82 14.96 4.35
N ARG A 46 -8.06 14.53 3.33
CA ARG A 46 -8.41 14.72 1.92
C ARG A 46 -9.32 13.63 1.36
N LEU A 47 -9.19 12.40 1.85
CA LEU A 47 -9.83 11.22 1.25
C LEU A 47 -11.02 10.69 2.04
N LEU A 48 -11.11 10.99 3.34
CA LEU A 48 -12.12 10.44 4.25
C LEU A 48 -13.06 11.49 4.87
N GLU A 49 -12.70 12.77 4.80
CA GLU A 49 -13.51 13.93 5.24
C GLU A 49 -14.01 14.71 4.02
#